data_AF-A0A226DVY4-F1
#
_entry.id   AF-A0A226DVY4-F1
#
_cell.length_a   1.000
_cell.length_b   1.000
_cell.length_c   1.000
_cell.angle_alpha   90.00
_cell.angle_beta   90.00
_cell.angle_gamma   90.00
#
_symmetry.space_group_name_H-M   'P 1'
#
loop_
_entity.id
_entity.type
_entity.pdbx_description
1 polymer ?
#
loop_
_entity_poly.entity_id
_entity_poly.type
_entity_poly.pdbx_seq_one_letter_code
_entity_poly.pdbx_strand_id
1 'polypeptide(L)'
;MLFRHLLVVYFVFFLFEMAHSGIFATSLQEVAEIFGLCVTTVVKPLKDHSLSPSQPILIYDPPILSNDTLYTERPPDYNFFFTKVSFAMRQQNHEFCWAYIFPELGIRLRDLYTPLFRHYFGSVIPVYFIWIVSQLGQQGRREIRKIKRMLFHTDVNVLGTREFLIHQHDSILYLNRYHGNDYPSSTHEFRRHTEITCSSDSPSETFGNVRNTADYTSVEFSKYHWYYAEWADITLDGNEFAPEFLDMHEKYFHNEKHPAWFEVANASQSFQDFMAHKIFSDTFYNLSITPEINYRQRYKYFKKERLRYSAGNHQILLLGRHTCSFLSCYGIRQSTFAVFTTPFDKYTWICISCVAIALLVSCISRIKTVIPSRLRPIMWLWVLCSLAITAFYKEIFTAEVIHPFERTPTWNYIYDLEKLGFKFFFAADYKEKIYEDMYANGTPPRY
;
A
#
# COMPACT_ATOMS: atom_id res chain seq x y z
N MET A 1 37.53 -22.26 -54.68
CA MET A 1 37.06 -22.88 -53.42
C MET A 1 36.62 -21.82 -52.39
N LEU A 2 37.40 -20.77 -52.15
CA LEU A 2 37.08 -19.68 -51.21
C LEU A 2 35.71 -19.00 -51.41
N PHE A 3 35.32 -18.75 -52.67
CA PHE A 3 34.04 -18.09 -53.00
C PHE A 3 32.80 -18.92 -52.62
N ARG A 4 32.88 -20.25 -52.72
CA ARG A 4 31.79 -21.14 -52.28
C ARG A 4 31.62 -21.13 -50.76
N HIS A 5 32.71 -21.06 -50.00
CA HIS A 5 32.63 -20.96 -48.54
C HIS A 5 32.07 -19.62 -48.07
N LEU A 6 32.46 -18.51 -48.70
CA LEU A 6 31.90 -17.18 -48.40
C LEU A 6 30.39 -17.12 -48.68
N LEU A 7 29.94 -17.71 -49.79
CA LEU A 7 28.51 -17.71 -50.16
C LEU A 7 27.66 -18.57 -49.20
N VAL A 8 28.18 -19.70 -48.74
CA VAL A 8 27.52 -20.53 -47.72
C VAL A 8 27.47 -19.82 -46.37
N VAL A 9 28.56 -19.18 -45.94
CA VAL A 9 28.59 -18.41 -44.69
C VAL A 9 27.58 -17.26 -44.76
N TYR A 10 27.58 -16.48 -45.85
CA TYR A 10 26.63 -15.37 -46.03
C TYR A 10 25.17 -15.86 -46.04
N PHE A 11 24.88 -16.97 -46.72
CA PHE A 11 23.54 -17.54 -46.76
C PHE A 11 23.07 -18.04 -45.38
N VAL A 12 23.96 -18.66 -44.59
CA VAL A 12 23.65 -19.08 -43.22
C VAL A 12 23.40 -17.88 -42.32
N PHE A 13 24.21 -16.81 -42.43
CA PHE A 13 23.97 -15.57 -41.70
C PHE A 13 22.64 -14.91 -42.09
N PHE A 14 22.32 -14.87 -43.38
CA PHE A 14 21.07 -14.30 -43.87
C PHE A 14 19.83 -15.09 -43.40
N LEU A 15 19.88 -16.42 -43.47
CA LEU A 15 18.81 -17.27 -42.93
C LEU A 15 18.66 -17.11 -41.42
N PHE A 16 19.76 -16.96 -40.70
CA PHE A 16 19.75 -16.70 -39.27
C PHE A 16 19.11 -15.34 -38.94
N GLU A 17 19.43 -14.29 -39.70
CA GLU A 17 18.78 -12.97 -39.53
C GLU A 17 17.28 -13.00 -39.84
N MET A 18 16.85 -13.68 -40.92
CA MET A 18 15.43 -13.80 -41.27
C MET A 18 14.64 -14.64 -40.25
N ALA A 19 15.22 -15.74 -39.75
CA ALA A 19 14.56 -16.55 -38.72
C ALA A 19 14.44 -15.76 -37.41
N HIS A 20 15.48 -14.99 -37.06
CA HIS A 20 15.49 -14.19 -35.83
C HIS A 20 14.47 -13.04 -35.88
N SER A 21 14.31 -12.38 -37.02
CA SER A 21 13.33 -11.30 -37.18
C SER A 21 11.88 -11.80 -37.10
N GLY A 22 11.60 -13.00 -37.62
CA GLY A 22 10.27 -13.61 -37.55
C GLY A 22 9.84 -13.98 -36.12
N ILE A 23 10.73 -14.60 -35.35
CA ILE A 23 10.49 -14.93 -33.93
C ILE A 23 10.29 -13.65 -33.11
N PHE A 24 11.07 -12.61 -33.43
CA PHE A 24 10.96 -11.35 -32.73
C PHE A 24 9.61 -10.64 -33.00
N ALA A 25 9.19 -10.60 -34.26
CA ALA A 25 7.93 -9.97 -34.65
C ALA A 25 6.71 -10.66 -34.03
N THR A 26 6.73 -12.00 -33.96
CA THR A 26 5.66 -12.80 -33.33
C THR A 26 5.57 -12.53 -31.83
N SER A 27 6.69 -12.59 -31.09
CA SER A 27 6.69 -12.25 -29.66
C SER A 27 6.27 -10.82 -29.38
N LEU A 28 6.63 -9.86 -30.24
CA LEU A 28 6.21 -8.46 -30.05
C LEU A 28 4.70 -8.30 -30.26
N GLN A 29 4.12 -8.96 -31.25
CA GLN A 29 2.68 -8.96 -31.45
C GLN A 29 1.97 -9.62 -30.27
N GLU A 30 2.42 -10.79 -29.80
CA GLU A 30 1.83 -11.49 -28.66
C GLU A 30 1.80 -10.63 -27.39
N VAL A 31 2.93 -10.00 -27.05
CA VAL A 31 3.01 -9.09 -25.90
C VAL A 31 2.08 -7.89 -26.09
N ALA A 32 2.04 -7.31 -27.29
CA ALA A 32 1.13 -6.21 -27.59
C ALA A 32 -0.34 -6.60 -27.40
N GLU A 33 -0.74 -7.82 -27.78
CA GLU A 33 -2.11 -8.32 -27.58
C GLU A 33 -2.42 -8.57 -26.09
N ILE A 34 -1.48 -9.15 -25.33
CA ILE A 34 -1.63 -9.36 -23.87
C ILE A 34 -1.88 -8.02 -23.16
N PHE A 35 -1.13 -6.98 -23.53
CA PHE A 35 -1.23 -5.65 -22.94
C PHE A 35 -2.18 -4.71 -23.70
N GLY A 36 -3.08 -5.24 -24.54
CA GLY A 36 -4.02 -4.43 -25.30
C GLY A 36 -4.88 -3.51 -24.42
N LEU A 37 -5.25 -3.95 -23.21
CA LEU A 37 -6.01 -3.12 -22.26
C LEU A 37 -5.23 -1.91 -21.69
N CYS A 38 -3.92 -1.85 -21.89
CA CYS A 38 -3.06 -0.76 -21.46
C CYS A 38 -2.80 0.24 -22.59
N VAL A 39 -2.43 1.47 -22.23
CA VAL A 39 -1.77 2.36 -23.20
C VAL A 39 -0.36 1.84 -23.41
N THR A 40 -0.16 1.23 -24.58
CA THR A 40 1.06 0.51 -24.91
C THR A 40 1.99 1.38 -25.75
N THR A 41 3.23 1.49 -25.29
CA THR A 41 4.34 2.16 -25.99
C THR A 41 5.43 1.16 -26.29
N VAL A 42 5.79 1.00 -27.57
CA VAL A 42 6.94 0.19 -28.00
C VAL A 42 8.13 1.11 -28.17
N VAL A 43 9.19 0.87 -27.41
CA VAL A 43 10.42 1.69 -27.38
C VAL A 43 11.48 0.96 -28.19
N LYS A 44 11.70 1.33 -29.46
CA LYS A 44 12.62 0.58 -30.36
C LYS A 44 13.32 1.49 -31.38
N PRO A 45 14.64 1.35 -31.58
CA PRO A 45 15.28 1.84 -32.80
C PRO A 45 14.77 1.07 -34.02
N LEU A 46 14.18 1.76 -35.01
CA LEU A 46 13.56 1.08 -36.15
C LEU A 46 14.57 0.23 -36.94
N LYS A 47 14.34 -1.10 -36.92
CA LYS A 47 14.49 -1.93 -38.12
C LYS A 47 13.09 -2.26 -38.59
N ASP A 48 12.85 -2.26 -39.90
CA ASP A 48 11.56 -2.44 -40.57
C ASP A 48 10.84 -3.76 -40.22
N HIS A 49 10.20 -3.82 -39.05
CA HIS A 49 9.32 -4.92 -38.68
C HIS A 49 7.90 -4.41 -38.86
N SER A 50 7.13 -5.05 -39.75
CA SER A 50 5.71 -4.75 -39.91
C SER A 50 4.97 -5.18 -38.64
N LEU A 51 4.52 -4.20 -37.86
CA LEU A 51 3.62 -4.41 -36.73
C LEU A 51 2.18 -4.14 -37.18
N SER A 52 1.26 -5.02 -36.81
CA SER A 52 -0.17 -4.85 -37.08
C SER A 52 -0.96 -5.20 -35.82
N PRO A 53 -0.79 -4.43 -34.73
CA PRO A 53 -1.48 -4.69 -33.48
C PRO A 53 -2.99 -4.54 -33.67
N SER A 54 -3.78 -5.37 -32.99
CA SER A 54 -5.24 -5.21 -32.97
C SER A 54 -5.67 -3.89 -32.33
N GLN A 55 -4.78 -3.28 -31.52
CA GLN A 55 -5.03 -2.06 -30.77
C GLN A 55 -4.02 -0.95 -31.11
N PRO A 56 -4.36 0.34 -30.91
CA PRO A 56 -3.43 1.43 -31.13
C PRO A 56 -2.20 1.33 -30.21
N ILE A 57 -1.01 1.35 -30.80
CA ILE A 57 0.27 1.34 -30.09
C ILE A 57 1.05 2.60 -30.43
N LEU A 58 1.63 3.23 -29.41
CA LEU A 58 2.60 4.30 -29.62
C LEU A 58 3.96 3.69 -29.92
N ILE A 59 4.51 3.96 -31.10
CA ILE A 59 5.89 3.58 -31.43
C ILE A 59 6.79 4.76 -31.11
N TYR A 60 7.76 4.55 -30.23
CA TYR A 60 8.76 5.54 -29.86
C TYR A 60 10.14 5.06 -30.33
N ASP A 61 10.72 5.83 -31.25
CA ASP A 61 12.06 5.62 -31.78
C ASP A 61 13.04 6.61 -31.12
N PRO A 62 13.85 6.16 -30.14
CA PRO A 62 14.82 7.05 -29.51
C PRO A 62 15.92 7.43 -30.51
N PRO A 63 16.33 8.72 -30.57
CA PRO A 63 17.41 9.14 -31.46
C PRO A 63 18.67 8.34 -31.15
N ILE A 64 19.29 7.77 -32.20
CA ILE A 64 20.55 7.04 -32.09
C ILE A 64 21.61 8.03 -31.61
N LEU A 65 22.05 7.92 -30.34
CA LEU A 65 23.19 8.68 -29.86
C LEU A 65 24.42 8.24 -30.66
N SER A 66 25.01 9.18 -31.41
CA SER A 66 26.30 8.94 -32.05
C SER A 66 27.34 8.64 -30.97
N ASN A 67 28.10 7.55 -31.16
CA ASN A 67 29.11 7.08 -30.21
C ASN A 67 30.24 8.09 -29.93
N ASP A 68 30.31 9.21 -30.68
CA ASP A 68 31.41 10.16 -30.66
C ASP A 68 31.29 11.29 -29.63
N THR A 69 30.18 11.39 -28.89
CA THR A 69 30.08 12.40 -27.82
C THR A 69 30.58 11.83 -26.51
N LEU A 70 31.83 12.20 -26.19
CA LEU A 70 32.45 12.08 -24.88
C LEU A 70 31.42 12.48 -23.82
N TYR A 71 31.09 11.55 -22.92
CA TYR A 71 30.05 11.69 -21.91
C TYR A 71 30.29 12.93 -21.03
N THR A 72 29.68 14.06 -21.38
CA THR A 72 29.47 15.13 -20.41
C THR A 72 28.43 14.62 -19.42
N GLU A 73 28.74 14.68 -18.11
CA GLU A 73 27.92 14.12 -17.02
C GLU A 73 26.48 14.69 -16.93
N ARG A 74 26.18 15.73 -17.72
CA ARG A 74 24.81 16.15 -17.97
C ARG A 74 24.30 15.51 -19.25
N PRO A 75 23.26 14.65 -19.19
CA PRO A 75 22.51 14.34 -20.41
C PRO A 75 22.11 15.68 -21.03
N PRO A 76 22.30 15.87 -22.35
CA PRO A 76 21.82 17.08 -23.01
C PRO A 76 20.35 17.27 -22.65
N ASP A 77 19.91 18.51 -22.43
CA ASP A 77 18.51 18.84 -22.21
C ASP A 77 17.70 18.33 -23.40
N TYR A 78 17.29 17.07 -23.35
CA TYR A 78 16.34 16.49 -24.27
C TYR A 78 15.03 17.19 -23.93
N ASN A 79 14.79 18.34 -24.56
CA ASN A 79 13.49 18.96 -24.69
C ASN A 79 12.60 17.99 -25.46
N PHE A 80 12.18 16.94 -24.76
CA PHE A 80 11.37 15.87 -25.26
C PHE A 80 10.05 16.50 -25.72
N PHE A 81 9.64 16.19 -26.95
CA PHE A 81 8.49 16.83 -27.60
C PHE A 81 7.18 16.71 -26.79
N PHE A 82 7.07 15.75 -25.87
CA PHE A 82 5.92 15.57 -24.99
C PHE A 82 5.84 16.53 -23.79
N THR A 83 6.87 17.33 -23.50
CA THR A 83 6.76 18.39 -22.46
C THR A 83 5.67 19.41 -22.77
N LYS A 84 5.26 19.52 -24.05
CA LYS A 84 4.16 20.39 -24.52
C LYS A 84 2.88 19.64 -24.89
N VAL A 85 2.83 18.32 -24.70
CA VAL A 85 1.67 17.51 -25.07
C VAL A 85 0.94 17.08 -23.80
N SER A 86 -0.20 17.73 -23.55
CA SER A 86 -1.11 17.33 -22.49
C SER A 86 -1.92 16.14 -22.99
N PHE A 87 -1.70 14.94 -22.45
CA PHE A 87 -2.64 13.85 -22.67
C PHE A 87 -3.91 14.16 -21.86
N ALA A 88 -4.99 14.49 -22.55
CA ALA A 88 -6.30 14.59 -21.91
C ALA A 88 -6.70 13.19 -21.43
N MET A 89 -6.71 12.99 -20.11
CA MET A 89 -7.26 11.78 -19.52
C MET A 89 -8.76 11.76 -19.76
N ARG A 90 -9.25 10.81 -20.55
CA ARG A 90 -10.66 10.44 -20.54
C ARG A 90 -10.96 9.81 -19.16
N GLN A 91 -12.16 9.99 -18.62
CA GLN A 91 -12.63 9.33 -17.39
C GLN A 91 -12.28 7.83 -17.46
N GLN A 92 -11.30 7.41 -16.67
CA GLN A 92 -10.64 6.12 -16.86
C GLN A 92 -11.44 5.01 -16.20
N ASN A 93 -11.55 3.86 -16.88
CA ASN A 93 -11.96 2.61 -16.23
C ASN A 93 -11.00 2.29 -15.09
N HIS A 94 -11.50 1.67 -14.02
CA HIS A 94 -10.70 1.20 -12.89
C HIS A 94 -9.54 0.26 -13.30
N GLU A 95 -9.57 -0.27 -14.52
CA GLU A 95 -8.59 -1.22 -15.05
C GLU A 95 -7.50 -0.59 -15.93
N PHE A 96 -7.43 0.74 -15.98
CA PHE A 96 -6.46 1.42 -16.83
C PHE A 96 -5.01 1.13 -16.39
N CYS A 97 -4.09 0.98 -17.35
CA CYS A 97 -2.67 0.72 -17.13
C CYS A 97 -1.79 1.31 -18.24
N TRP A 98 -0.49 1.43 -17.98
CA TRP A 98 0.53 1.75 -18.97
C TRP A 98 1.41 0.53 -19.22
N ALA A 99 1.79 0.30 -20.47
CA ALA A 99 2.74 -0.75 -20.83
C ALA A 99 3.85 -0.18 -21.72
N TYR A 100 5.10 -0.43 -21.35
CA TYR A 100 6.28 -0.06 -22.11
C TYR A 100 7.01 -1.33 -22.54
N ILE A 101 6.99 -1.61 -23.83
CA ILE A 101 7.60 -2.81 -24.40
C ILE A 101 8.97 -2.45 -24.96
N PHE A 102 9.99 -3.20 -24.53
CA PHE A 102 11.39 -3.08 -24.92
C PHE A 102 11.79 -4.34 -25.71
N PRO A 103 11.70 -4.28 -27.04
CA PRO A 103 12.22 -5.27 -27.97
C PRO A 103 13.66 -5.71 -27.75
N GLU A 104 14.52 -4.77 -27.36
CA GLU A 104 15.96 -5.00 -27.29
C GLU A 104 16.51 -4.38 -26.00
N LEU A 105 17.45 -5.07 -25.38
CA LEU A 105 18.16 -4.62 -24.18
C LEU A 105 19.12 -3.45 -24.40
N GLY A 106 19.18 -2.93 -25.63
CA GLY A 106 20.12 -1.92 -26.07
C GLY A 106 19.80 -0.50 -25.59
N ILE A 107 18.56 -0.23 -25.18
CA ILE A 107 18.18 1.11 -24.70
C ILE A 107 18.64 1.26 -23.25
N ARG A 108 19.40 2.32 -22.99
CA ARG A 108 19.97 2.60 -21.67
C ARG A 108 18.82 2.83 -20.70
N LEU A 109 18.62 1.90 -19.78
CA LEU A 109 17.66 2.00 -18.66
C LEU A 109 17.87 3.23 -17.76
N ARG A 110 19.00 3.95 -17.88
CA ARG A 110 19.13 5.30 -17.31
C ARG A 110 18.07 6.27 -17.84
N ASP A 111 17.48 5.98 -18.98
CA ASP A 111 16.44 6.79 -19.61
C ASP A 111 15.03 6.48 -19.07
N LEU A 112 14.89 5.59 -18.07
CA LEU A 112 13.63 5.49 -17.32
C LEU A 112 13.20 6.86 -16.77
N TYR A 113 14.17 7.76 -16.50
CA TYR A 113 13.96 9.14 -16.05
C TYR A 113 13.55 10.11 -17.15
N THR A 114 13.38 9.64 -18.39
CA THR A 114 12.87 10.48 -19.47
C THR A 114 11.39 10.84 -19.25
N PRO A 115 10.95 11.99 -19.77
CA PRO A 115 9.54 12.40 -19.75
C PRO A 115 8.59 11.42 -20.44
N LEU A 116 9.12 10.49 -21.26
CA LEU A 116 8.36 9.41 -21.88
C LEU A 116 7.71 8.50 -20.82
N PHE A 117 8.37 8.34 -19.69
CA PHE A 117 7.86 7.62 -18.54
C PHE A 117 7.28 8.64 -17.56
N ARG A 118 6.00 8.46 -17.19
CA ARG A 118 5.36 9.38 -16.24
C ARG A 118 6.21 9.53 -14.99
N HIS A 119 6.30 10.77 -14.53
CA HIS A 119 7.05 11.11 -13.33
C HIS A 119 6.57 10.35 -12.10
N TYR A 120 7.56 10.12 -11.26
CA TYR A 120 7.80 9.02 -10.34
C TYR A 120 6.88 8.89 -9.14
N PHE A 121 6.11 9.93 -8.87
CA PHE A 121 5.53 10.12 -7.57
C PHE A 121 4.03 9.87 -7.60
N GLY A 122 3.62 8.72 -7.04
CA GLY A 122 2.22 8.46 -6.73
C GLY A 122 1.32 8.15 -7.92
N SER A 123 1.83 7.53 -8.98
CA SER A 123 0.92 6.94 -9.97
C SER A 123 0.12 5.85 -9.26
N VAL A 124 -1.18 6.04 -9.13
CA VAL A 124 -2.11 5.01 -8.59
C VAL A 124 -2.30 3.88 -9.61
N ILE A 125 -1.89 4.12 -10.85
CA ILE A 125 -2.08 3.25 -12.00
C ILE A 125 -0.86 2.34 -12.16
N PRO A 126 -1.06 1.03 -12.42
CA PRO A 126 0.03 0.12 -12.75
C PRO A 126 0.78 0.53 -14.01
N VAL A 127 2.11 0.43 -13.97
CA VAL A 127 2.98 0.70 -15.12
C VAL A 127 3.87 -0.51 -15.37
N TYR A 128 3.67 -1.19 -16.49
CA TYR A 128 4.41 -2.40 -16.86
C TYR A 128 5.61 -2.06 -17.74
N PHE A 129 6.80 -2.54 -17.36
CA PHE A 129 8.02 -2.52 -18.17
C PHE A 129 8.30 -3.93 -18.64
N ILE A 130 8.20 -4.17 -19.94
CA ILE A 130 8.25 -5.52 -20.52
C ILE A 130 9.46 -5.63 -21.45
N TRP A 131 10.40 -6.53 -21.14
CA TRP A 131 11.51 -6.86 -22.04
C TRP A 131 11.22 -8.14 -22.79
N ILE A 132 11.43 -8.13 -24.11
CA ILE A 132 11.35 -9.33 -24.94
C ILE A 132 12.76 -9.92 -25.08
N VAL A 133 12.94 -11.17 -24.64
CA VAL A 133 14.22 -11.89 -24.75
C VAL A 133 14.06 -13.01 -25.76
N SER A 134 14.53 -12.77 -26.99
CA SER A 134 14.37 -13.68 -28.14
C SER A 134 15.26 -14.92 -28.08
N GLN A 135 16.33 -14.90 -27.28
CA GLN A 135 17.35 -15.95 -27.30
C GLN A 135 17.20 -16.97 -26.17
N LEU A 136 17.01 -18.24 -26.55
CA LEU A 136 17.13 -19.36 -25.61
C LEU A 136 18.58 -19.58 -25.16
N GLY A 137 18.73 -20.19 -23.99
CA GLY A 137 20.03 -20.68 -23.50
C GLY A 137 20.85 -19.63 -22.74
N GLN A 138 22.18 -19.67 -22.90
CA GLN A 138 23.09 -18.88 -22.06
C GLN A 138 22.99 -17.37 -22.29
N GLN A 139 22.73 -16.93 -23.51
CA GLN A 139 22.69 -15.49 -23.84
C GLN A 139 21.45 -14.81 -23.24
N GLY A 140 20.26 -15.38 -23.43
CA GLY A 140 19.04 -14.90 -22.74
C GLY A 140 19.21 -14.89 -21.21
N ARG A 141 19.87 -15.90 -20.62
CA ARG A 141 20.19 -15.89 -19.18
C ARG A 141 21.15 -14.76 -18.78
N ARG A 142 22.11 -14.37 -19.63
CA ARG A 142 23.01 -13.23 -19.37
C ARG A 142 22.24 -11.91 -19.43
N GLU A 143 21.35 -11.77 -20.41
CA GLU A 143 20.46 -10.64 -20.59
C GLU A 143 19.51 -10.44 -19.40
N ILE A 144 18.82 -11.50 -18.98
CA ILE A 144 17.96 -11.51 -17.80
C ILE A 144 18.75 -11.11 -16.54
N ARG A 145 19.99 -11.62 -16.36
CA ARG A 145 20.85 -11.22 -15.23
C ARG A 145 21.22 -9.74 -15.31
N LYS A 146 21.48 -9.21 -16.50
CA LYS A 146 21.77 -7.78 -16.71
C LYS A 146 20.57 -6.94 -16.31
N ILE A 147 19.37 -7.26 -16.80
CA ILE A 147 18.09 -6.59 -16.42
C ILE A 147 17.94 -6.60 -14.91
N LYS A 148 18.02 -7.78 -14.31
CA LYS A 148 17.87 -7.95 -12.87
C LYS A 148 18.87 -7.09 -12.09
N ARG A 149 20.17 -7.13 -12.44
CA ARG A 149 21.17 -6.28 -11.77
C ARG A 149 20.82 -4.80 -11.87
N MET A 150 20.37 -4.33 -13.03
CA MET A 150 19.98 -2.93 -13.21
C MET A 150 18.76 -2.56 -12.36
N LEU A 151 17.73 -3.41 -12.32
CA LEU A 151 16.53 -3.18 -11.53
C LEU A 151 16.82 -3.16 -10.02
N PHE A 152 17.56 -4.14 -9.51
CA PHE A 152 17.89 -4.24 -8.08
C PHE A 152 18.89 -3.17 -7.60
N HIS A 153 19.53 -2.43 -8.51
CA HIS A 153 20.35 -1.25 -8.18
C HIS A 153 19.55 0.06 -8.18
N THR A 154 18.32 0.04 -8.68
CA THR A 154 17.45 1.22 -8.70
C THR A 154 16.74 1.36 -7.37
N ASP A 155 16.58 2.59 -6.89
CA ASP A 155 15.90 2.88 -5.63
C ASP A 155 14.41 2.49 -5.72
N VAL A 156 13.98 1.57 -4.85
CA VAL A 156 12.60 1.06 -4.77
C VAL A 156 11.59 2.18 -4.50
N ASN A 157 12.01 3.24 -3.80
CA ASN A 157 11.17 4.43 -3.58
C ASN A 157 10.85 5.16 -4.88
N VAL A 158 11.75 5.07 -5.85
CA VAL A 158 11.57 5.66 -7.17
C VAL A 158 10.70 4.75 -8.04
N LEU A 159 10.62 3.45 -7.76
CA LEU A 159 9.91 2.51 -8.64
C LEU A 159 8.39 2.67 -8.57
N GLY A 160 7.79 3.06 -7.45
CA GLY A 160 6.33 3.27 -7.36
C GLY A 160 5.52 2.01 -7.71
N THR A 161 4.45 2.15 -8.49
CA THR A 161 3.59 1.06 -9.02
C THR A 161 4.13 0.37 -10.28
N ARG A 162 5.46 0.43 -10.49
CA ARG A 162 6.09 -0.14 -11.68
C ARG A 162 6.31 -1.63 -11.53
N GLU A 163 5.81 -2.38 -12.49
CA GLU A 163 5.93 -3.83 -12.59
C GLU A 163 6.91 -4.19 -13.70
N PHE A 164 7.76 -5.19 -13.46
CA PHE A 164 8.87 -5.54 -14.33
C PHE A 164 8.71 -6.96 -14.86
N LEU A 165 8.63 -7.10 -16.17
CA LEU A 165 8.26 -8.34 -16.85
C LEU A 165 9.31 -8.70 -17.89
N ILE A 166 9.63 -9.99 -18.00
CA ILE A 166 10.44 -10.50 -19.10
C ILE A 166 9.61 -11.51 -19.86
N HIS A 167 9.32 -11.23 -21.13
CA HIS A 167 8.70 -12.17 -22.05
C HIS A 167 9.77 -13.09 -22.63
N GLN A 168 9.57 -14.40 -22.47
CA GLN A 168 10.45 -15.43 -22.99
C GLN A 168 9.61 -16.61 -23.50
N HIS A 169 9.49 -16.73 -24.83
CA HIS A 169 8.68 -17.77 -25.48
C HIS A 169 7.25 -17.73 -24.95
N ASP A 170 6.69 -18.87 -24.54
CA ASP A 170 5.31 -19.01 -24.06
C ASP A 170 5.17 -18.68 -22.57
N SER A 171 6.06 -17.84 -22.03
CA SER A 171 6.08 -17.49 -20.62
C SER A 171 6.47 -16.03 -20.36
N ILE A 172 5.86 -15.46 -19.32
CA ILE A 172 6.24 -14.17 -18.75
C ILE A 172 6.88 -14.42 -17.39
N LEU A 173 8.12 -13.96 -17.23
CA LEU A 173 8.80 -13.93 -15.94
C LEU A 173 8.48 -12.59 -15.26
N TYR A 174 7.59 -12.62 -14.26
CA TYR A 174 7.32 -11.50 -13.39
C TYR A 174 8.49 -11.33 -12.40
N LEU A 175 9.19 -10.21 -12.45
CA LEU A 175 10.34 -9.95 -11.59
C LEU A 175 9.90 -9.36 -10.26
N ASN A 176 10.18 -10.08 -9.18
CA ASN A 176 9.87 -9.60 -7.83
C ASN A 176 10.82 -8.46 -7.45
N ARG A 177 10.33 -7.22 -7.48
CA ARG A 177 11.09 -6.02 -7.10
C ARG A 177 11.50 -6.00 -5.62
N TYR A 178 10.83 -6.79 -4.79
CA TYR A 178 11.05 -6.91 -3.36
C TYR A 178 12.10 -7.97 -2.99
N HIS A 179 12.71 -8.61 -3.97
CA HIS A 179 13.75 -9.60 -3.71
C HIS A 179 15.08 -8.94 -3.32
N GLY A 180 15.64 -9.35 -2.17
CA GLY A 180 16.92 -8.89 -1.62
C GLY A 180 17.52 -9.93 -0.66
N ASN A 181 18.63 -9.59 0.00
CA ASN A 181 19.37 -10.50 0.88
C ASN A 181 18.89 -10.51 2.34
N ASP A 182 18.02 -9.58 2.73
CA ASP A 182 17.70 -9.31 4.15
C ASP A 182 16.47 -10.08 4.66
N TYR A 183 16.01 -11.12 3.95
CA TYR A 183 14.76 -11.80 4.26
C TYR A 183 14.96 -13.06 5.11
N PRO A 184 13.95 -13.44 5.93
CA PRO A 184 13.98 -14.68 6.69
C PRO A 184 14.19 -15.85 5.73
N SER A 185 15.17 -16.71 6.00
CA SER A 185 15.40 -17.92 5.20
C SER A 185 14.20 -18.88 5.20
N SER A 186 13.29 -18.71 6.17
CA SER A 186 12.06 -19.50 6.32
C SER A 186 11.00 -19.21 5.26
N THR A 187 11.05 -18.07 4.57
CA THR A 187 10.12 -17.78 3.47
C THR A 187 10.68 -18.34 2.16
N HIS A 188 10.63 -19.66 2.00
CA HIS A 188 10.91 -20.39 0.75
C HIS A 188 10.13 -19.85 -0.48
N GLU A 189 9.15 -18.96 -0.25
CA GLU A 189 8.30 -18.32 -1.24
C GLU A 189 8.86 -17.02 -1.83
N PHE A 190 9.98 -16.46 -1.31
CA PHE A 190 10.63 -15.28 -1.92
C PHE A 190 11.41 -15.66 -3.18
N ARG A 191 10.67 -16.10 -4.20
CA ARG A 191 11.23 -16.33 -5.52
C ARG A 191 11.62 -14.99 -6.11
N ARG A 192 12.83 -14.95 -6.68
CA ARG A 192 13.34 -13.80 -7.45
C ARG A 192 12.43 -13.39 -8.61
N HIS A 193 11.66 -14.34 -9.12
CA HIS A 193 10.71 -14.15 -10.19
C HIS A 193 9.66 -15.26 -10.12
N THR A 194 8.47 -14.95 -10.62
CA THR A 194 7.37 -15.89 -10.81
C THR A 194 7.20 -16.09 -12.30
N GLU A 195 7.21 -17.35 -12.73
CA GLU A 195 6.95 -17.72 -14.11
C GLU A 195 5.44 -17.85 -14.32
N ILE A 196 4.94 -17.15 -15.33
CA ILE A 196 3.53 -17.13 -15.73
C ILE A 196 3.47 -17.74 -17.12
N THR A 197 2.92 -18.95 -17.21
CA THR A 197 2.68 -19.62 -18.50
C THR A 197 1.61 -18.84 -19.27
N CYS A 198 1.91 -18.54 -20.53
CA CYS A 198 1.04 -17.77 -21.41
C CYS A 198 0.41 -18.72 -22.43
N SER A 199 -0.91 -18.63 -22.58
CA SER A 199 -1.60 -19.29 -23.68
C SER A 199 -1.81 -18.26 -24.79
N SER A 200 -1.39 -18.56 -26.01
CA SER A 200 -1.63 -17.72 -27.19
C SER A 200 -3.12 -17.47 -27.44
N ASP A 201 -3.96 -18.40 -26.99
CA ASP A 201 -5.40 -18.39 -27.24
C ASP A 201 -6.16 -17.47 -26.27
N SER A 202 -5.55 -17.09 -25.14
CA SER A 202 -6.17 -16.26 -24.11
C SER A 202 -5.25 -15.13 -23.57
N PRO A 203 -4.94 -14.10 -24.39
CA PRO A 203 -4.14 -12.96 -23.95
C PRO A 203 -4.71 -12.23 -22.71
N SER A 204 -6.04 -12.15 -22.61
CA SER A 204 -6.74 -11.54 -21.48
C SER A 204 -6.57 -12.31 -20.17
N GLU A 205 -6.59 -13.64 -20.23
CA GLU A 205 -6.32 -14.51 -19.08
C GLU A 205 -4.87 -14.37 -18.61
N THR A 206 -3.94 -14.37 -19.58
CA THR A 206 -2.52 -14.14 -19.32
C THR A 206 -2.30 -12.80 -18.60
N PHE A 207 -2.94 -11.72 -19.08
CA PHE A 207 -2.87 -10.42 -18.42
C PHE A 207 -3.50 -10.42 -17.02
N GLY A 208 -4.62 -11.12 -16.82
CA GLY A 208 -5.21 -11.33 -15.50
C GLY A 208 -4.25 -12.02 -14.53
N ASN A 209 -3.52 -13.04 -15.00
CA ASN A 209 -2.50 -13.74 -14.20
C ASN A 209 -1.31 -12.84 -13.84
N VAL A 210 -0.85 -11.99 -14.78
CA VAL A 210 0.17 -10.97 -14.51
C VAL A 210 -0.29 -10.01 -13.42
N ARG A 211 -1.52 -9.50 -13.52
CA ARG A 211 -2.10 -8.59 -12.52
C ARG A 211 -2.20 -9.24 -11.15
N ASN A 212 -2.79 -10.44 -11.07
CA ASN A 212 -2.94 -11.19 -9.82
C ASN A 212 -1.57 -11.45 -9.17
N THR A 213 -0.56 -11.76 -9.97
CA THR A 213 0.81 -11.97 -9.48
C THR A 213 1.42 -10.67 -8.93
N ALA A 214 1.22 -9.54 -9.61
CA ALA A 214 1.70 -8.23 -9.16
C ALA A 214 1.02 -7.78 -7.87
N ASP A 215 -0.31 -7.97 -7.77
CA ASP A 215 -1.10 -7.64 -6.59
C ASP A 215 -0.69 -8.52 -5.40
N TYR A 216 -0.59 -9.85 -5.61
CA TYR A 216 -0.10 -10.77 -4.59
C TYR A 216 1.30 -10.39 -4.10
N THR A 217 2.23 -10.14 -5.03
CA THR A 217 3.61 -9.76 -4.70
C THR A 217 3.64 -8.45 -3.90
N SER A 218 2.84 -7.46 -4.31
CA SER A 218 2.76 -6.16 -3.62
C SER A 218 2.16 -6.29 -2.23
N VAL A 219 1.04 -7.00 -2.07
CA VAL A 219 0.39 -7.18 -0.78
C VAL A 219 1.27 -8.00 0.17
N GLU A 220 1.85 -9.08 -0.32
CA GLU A 220 2.59 -10.01 0.52
C GLU A 220 3.98 -9.49 0.89
N PHE A 221 4.68 -8.85 -0.03
CA PHE A 221 6.10 -8.52 0.18
C PHE A 221 6.40 -7.04 0.43
N SER A 222 5.51 -6.12 0.01
CA SER A 222 5.79 -4.69 0.21
C SER A 222 5.94 -4.35 1.69
N LYS A 223 5.20 -5.02 2.58
CA LYS A 223 5.20 -4.81 4.03
C LYS A 223 6.61 -4.85 4.66
N TYR A 224 7.51 -5.69 4.15
CA TYR A 224 8.88 -5.80 4.63
C TYR A 224 9.81 -4.65 4.19
N HIS A 225 9.38 -3.86 3.21
CA HIS A 225 10.14 -2.74 2.68
C HIS A 225 9.75 -1.44 3.38
N TRP A 226 8.88 -1.46 4.39
CA TRP A 226 8.50 -0.26 5.12
C TRP A 226 9.24 -0.17 6.44
N TYR A 227 9.57 1.06 6.84
CA TYR A 227 9.97 1.36 8.20
C TYR A 227 9.44 2.72 8.63
N TYR A 228 9.29 2.92 9.94
CA TYR A 228 8.93 4.22 10.48
C TYR A 228 10.15 5.14 10.51
N ALA A 229 10.02 6.32 9.90
CA ALA A 229 11.15 7.21 9.67
C ALA A 229 11.88 7.65 10.94
N GLU A 230 11.19 7.73 12.10
CA GLU A 230 11.81 8.11 13.37
C GLU A 230 12.52 6.94 14.07
N TRP A 231 12.45 5.72 13.53
CA TRP A 231 13.33 4.62 13.97
C TRP A 231 14.71 4.68 13.32
N ALA A 232 14.95 5.61 12.40
CA ALA A 232 16.26 5.75 11.77
C ALA A 232 17.06 6.89 12.40
N ASP A 233 18.29 6.58 12.77
CA ASP A 233 19.33 7.55 13.10
C ASP A 233 20.24 7.79 11.90
N ILE A 234 20.66 9.05 11.74
CA ILE A 234 21.58 9.46 10.68
C ILE A 234 23.00 9.35 11.24
N THR A 235 23.77 8.38 10.74
CA THR A 235 25.18 8.18 11.09
C THR A 235 26.09 8.74 9.99
N LEU A 236 27.41 8.77 10.23
CA LEU A 236 28.38 9.21 9.20
C LEU A 236 28.40 8.27 8.00
N ASP A 237 28.10 6.99 8.22
CA ASP A 237 28.18 5.93 7.22
C ASP A 237 26.83 5.63 6.54
N GLY A 238 25.73 6.20 7.01
CA GLY A 238 24.42 6.04 6.39
C GLY A 238 23.24 6.29 7.33
N ASN A 239 22.18 5.51 7.15
CA ASN A 239 21.07 5.46 8.10
C ASN A 239 21.14 4.12 8.82
N GLU A 240 21.02 4.15 10.13
CA GLU A 240 20.96 2.97 10.98
C GLU A 240 19.66 2.98 11.78
N PHE A 241 19.19 1.81 12.20
CA PHE A 241 18.09 1.73 13.13
C PHE A 241 18.54 2.20 14.52
N ALA A 242 17.72 3.05 15.14
CA ALA A 242 17.93 3.50 16.49
C ALA A 242 18.00 2.30 17.45
N PRO A 243 18.94 2.29 18.43
CA PRO A 243 19.08 1.18 19.38
C PRO A 243 17.77 0.84 20.10
N GLU A 244 16.95 1.83 20.43
CA GLU A 244 15.67 1.65 21.11
C GLU A 244 14.68 0.83 20.27
N PHE A 245 14.69 1.01 18.95
CA PHE A 245 13.86 0.20 18.05
C PHE A 245 14.36 -1.25 17.99
N LEU A 246 15.67 -1.47 17.91
CA LEU A 246 16.26 -2.80 17.88
C LEU A 246 15.96 -3.57 19.18
N ASP A 247 16.10 -2.91 20.33
CA ASP A 247 15.76 -3.49 21.64
C ASP A 247 14.26 -3.82 21.74
N MET A 248 13.39 -2.93 21.23
CA MET A 248 11.94 -3.16 21.19
C MET A 248 11.56 -4.32 20.26
N HIS A 249 12.20 -4.41 19.09
CA HIS A 249 12.02 -5.51 18.12
C HIS A 249 12.42 -6.86 18.72
N GLU A 250 13.63 -6.96 19.27
CA GLU A 250 14.16 -8.19 19.86
C GLU A 250 13.30 -8.67 21.04
N LYS A 251 12.90 -7.73 21.90
CA LYS A 251 12.14 -8.04 23.12
C LYS A 251 10.73 -8.54 22.83
N TYR A 252 10.00 -7.88 21.91
CA TYR A 252 8.56 -8.12 21.76
C TYR A 252 8.17 -8.79 20.45
N PHE A 253 8.93 -8.65 19.37
CA PHE A 253 8.46 -9.03 18.05
C PHE A 253 9.23 -10.19 17.42
N HIS A 254 10.50 -10.40 17.77
CA HIS A 254 11.32 -11.45 17.15
C HIS A 254 10.70 -12.85 17.31
N ASN A 255 10.22 -13.16 18.53
CA ASN A 255 9.73 -14.49 18.89
C ASN A 255 8.19 -14.60 18.99
N GLU A 256 7.47 -13.48 19.01
CA GLU A 256 6.02 -13.46 19.26
C GLU A 256 5.25 -12.72 18.18
N LYS A 257 4.34 -13.42 17.50
CA LYS A 257 3.50 -12.83 16.44
C LYS A 257 2.49 -11.82 17.00
N HIS A 258 2.07 -12.02 18.24
CA HIS A 258 1.03 -11.23 18.89
C HIS A 258 1.48 -10.78 20.28
N PRO A 259 2.40 -9.81 20.37
CA PRO A 259 2.95 -9.38 21.66
C PRO A 259 1.87 -8.82 22.58
N ALA A 260 2.19 -8.80 23.88
CA ALA A 260 1.40 -8.11 24.89
C ALA A 260 1.33 -6.60 24.60
N TRP A 261 0.29 -6.16 23.87
CA TRP A 261 0.17 -4.79 23.35
C TRP A 261 0.22 -3.68 24.41
N PHE A 262 -0.17 -3.96 25.64
CA PHE A 262 -0.03 -3.00 26.75
C PHE A 262 1.43 -2.77 27.13
N GLU A 263 2.27 -3.80 27.08
CA GLU A 263 3.70 -3.68 27.36
C GLU A 263 4.41 -2.93 26.24
N VAL A 264 4.06 -3.25 24.97
CA VAL A 264 4.53 -2.50 23.81
C VAL A 264 4.14 -1.02 23.93
N ALA A 265 2.88 -0.72 24.25
CA ALA A 265 2.40 0.65 24.41
C ALA A 265 3.13 1.41 25.51
N ASN A 266 3.43 0.76 26.64
CA ASN A 266 4.18 1.35 27.74
C ASN A 266 5.66 1.57 27.39
N ALA A 267 6.23 0.72 26.55
CA ALA A 267 7.62 0.82 26.11
C ALA A 267 7.79 1.78 24.90
N SER A 268 6.73 2.07 24.15
CA SER A 268 6.78 2.98 23.01
C SER A 268 7.01 4.42 23.45
N GLN A 269 7.81 5.17 22.70
CA GLN A 269 8.17 6.56 23.02
C GLN A 269 7.01 7.53 22.80
N SER A 270 6.07 7.17 21.92
CA SER A 270 4.90 7.98 21.60
C SER A 270 3.75 7.14 21.06
N PHE A 271 2.55 7.73 20.96
CA PHE A 271 1.43 7.07 20.29
C PHE A 271 1.73 6.71 18.83
N GLN A 272 2.45 7.56 18.09
CA GLN A 272 2.80 7.30 16.69
C GLN A 272 3.79 6.14 16.56
N ASP A 273 4.74 6.06 17.49
CA ASP A 273 5.68 4.96 17.61
C ASP A 273 4.97 3.64 17.92
N PHE A 274 4.05 3.63 18.89
CA PHE A 274 3.18 2.49 19.16
C PHE A 274 2.38 2.05 17.93
N MET A 275 1.78 3.02 17.22
CA MET A 275 1.01 2.72 16.01
C MET A 275 1.89 2.14 14.89
N ALA A 276 3.13 2.63 14.73
CA ALA A 276 4.07 2.06 13.78
C ALA A 276 4.40 0.60 14.11
N HIS A 277 4.69 0.31 15.37
CA HIS A 277 4.88 -1.07 15.84
C HIS A 277 3.65 -1.94 15.58
N LYS A 278 2.44 -1.40 15.82
CA LYS A 278 1.20 -2.12 15.55
C LYS A 278 1.01 -2.43 14.06
N ILE A 279 1.21 -1.44 13.19
CA ILE A 279 1.08 -1.55 11.74
C ILE A 279 2.07 -2.58 11.18
N PHE A 280 3.32 -2.57 11.65
CA PHE A 280 4.39 -3.41 11.11
C PHE A 280 4.60 -4.73 11.89
N SER A 281 3.78 -5.03 12.89
CA SER A 281 3.98 -6.22 13.72
C SER A 281 4.01 -7.56 12.97
N ASP A 282 3.18 -7.71 11.94
CA ASP A 282 3.18 -8.91 11.11
C ASP A 282 4.49 -9.08 10.31
N THR A 283 5.23 -7.98 10.09
CA THR A 283 6.49 -8.00 9.33
C THR A 283 7.69 -8.31 10.20
N PHE A 284 7.60 -8.03 11.50
CA PHE A 284 8.68 -8.21 12.47
C PHE A 284 8.82 -9.62 13.01
N TYR A 285 7.74 -10.40 12.97
CA TYR A 285 7.74 -11.77 13.45
C TYR A 285 8.74 -12.65 12.70
N ASN A 286 9.68 -13.27 13.43
CA ASN A 286 10.73 -14.13 12.88
C ASN A 286 11.62 -13.43 11.82
N LEU A 287 11.69 -12.10 11.87
CA LEU A 287 12.60 -11.31 11.04
C LEU A 287 13.83 -10.93 11.88
N SER A 288 15.02 -11.18 11.36
CA SER A 288 16.26 -10.64 11.93
C SER A 288 16.51 -9.27 11.30
N ILE A 289 16.48 -8.20 12.10
CA ILE A 289 16.73 -6.84 11.60
C ILE A 289 18.21 -6.49 11.83
N THR A 290 18.92 -6.15 10.77
CA THR A 290 20.28 -5.59 10.86
C THR A 290 20.23 -4.11 11.24
N PRO A 291 21.23 -3.59 11.97
CA PRO A 291 21.30 -2.15 12.29
C PRO A 291 21.30 -1.26 11.04
N GLU A 292 21.98 -1.68 9.97
CA GLU A 292 22.06 -0.88 8.74
C GLU A 292 20.72 -0.82 7.98
N ILE A 293 20.29 0.39 7.62
CA ILE A 293 19.11 0.63 6.80
C ILE A 293 19.54 0.85 5.35
N ASN A 294 19.27 -0.12 4.48
CA ASN A 294 19.38 0.09 3.05
C ASN A 294 18.25 1.00 2.54
N TYR A 295 18.47 2.32 2.61
CA TYR A 295 17.46 3.33 2.27
C TYR A 295 16.93 3.21 0.84
N ARG A 296 17.74 2.68 -0.10
CA ARG A 296 17.34 2.48 -1.50
C ARG A 296 16.34 1.34 -1.67
N GLN A 297 16.18 0.51 -0.65
CA GLN A 297 15.30 -0.67 -0.68
C GLN A 297 14.15 -0.51 0.31
N ARG A 298 13.97 0.65 0.94
CA ARG A 298 12.91 0.81 1.94
C ARG A 298 12.11 2.10 1.78
N TYR A 299 10.79 1.94 1.84
CA TYR A 299 9.79 2.98 1.99
C TYR A 299 9.75 3.51 3.41
N LYS A 300 9.47 4.82 3.51
CA LYS A 300 9.43 5.55 4.78
C LYS A 300 7.99 5.86 5.17
N TYR A 301 7.59 5.44 6.36
CA TYR A 301 6.36 5.87 7.00
C TYR A 301 6.64 7.10 7.88
N PHE A 302 5.99 8.23 7.57
CA PHE A 302 6.32 9.56 8.13
C PHE A 302 5.35 10.08 9.21
N LYS A 303 4.55 9.22 9.85
CA LYS A 303 3.45 9.59 10.78
C LYS A 303 2.48 10.63 10.19
N LYS A 304 1.52 11.08 11.00
CA LYS A 304 0.47 12.04 10.61
C LYS A 304 0.99 13.46 10.28
N GLU A 305 2.11 13.89 10.86
CA GLU A 305 2.43 15.32 10.97
C GLU A 305 3.47 15.85 9.97
N ARG A 306 4.30 15.01 9.36
CA ARG A 306 5.40 15.46 8.45
C ARG A 306 5.03 15.47 6.96
N LEU A 307 3.73 15.42 6.64
CA LEU A 307 3.23 15.00 5.33
C LEU A 307 3.06 16.09 4.25
N ARG A 308 3.38 17.36 4.51
CA ARG A 308 3.03 18.42 3.54
C ARG A 308 3.95 18.58 2.32
N TYR A 309 5.16 17.99 2.30
CA TYR A 309 6.17 18.42 1.31
C TYR A 309 7.01 17.33 0.63
N SER A 310 6.77 16.03 0.85
CA SER A 310 7.57 14.98 0.20
C SER A 310 6.77 14.25 -0.88
N ALA A 311 7.10 14.55 -2.15
CA ALA A 311 6.48 13.93 -3.30
C ALA A 311 6.71 12.42 -3.32
N GLY A 312 5.62 11.67 -3.56
CA GLY A 312 5.57 10.24 -3.89
C GLY A 312 6.07 9.24 -2.87
N ASN A 313 5.92 9.57 -1.58
CA ASN A 313 5.81 8.52 -0.59
C ASN A 313 4.43 7.86 -0.73
N HIS A 314 4.40 6.54 -0.89
CA HIS A 314 3.21 5.75 -0.62
C HIS A 314 2.74 6.06 0.84
N GLN A 315 1.45 6.07 1.11
CA GLN A 315 0.93 6.58 2.38
C GLN A 315 0.03 5.55 3.08
N ILE A 316 0.24 5.38 4.37
CA ILE A 316 -0.75 4.80 5.27
C ILE A 316 -1.58 5.98 5.79
N LEU A 317 -2.78 6.15 5.23
CA LEU A 317 -3.69 7.21 5.61
C LEU A 317 -4.61 6.71 6.72
N LEU A 318 -4.54 7.34 7.89
CA LEU A 318 -5.57 7.17 8.91
C LEU A 318 -6.85 7.87 8.42
N LEU A 319 -7.75 7.10 7.81
CA LEU A 319 -8.96 7.61 7.15
C LEU A 319 -9.96 8.23 8.12
N GLY A 320 -9.91 7.87 9.40
CA GLY A 320 -10.80 8.43 10.40
C GLY A 320 -10.32 8.15 11.82
N ARG A 321 -10.69 9.04 12.73
CA ARG A 321 -10.60 8.81 14.17
C ARG A 321 -12.00 8.92 14.74
N HIS A 322 -12.57 7.80 15.14
CA HIS A 322 -13.81 7.81 15.91
C HIS A 322 -13.45 7.90 17.39
N THR A 323 -13.74 9.05 18.00
CA THR A 323 -13.71 9.19 19.45
C THR A 323 -15.06 8.71 19.97
N CYS A 324 -15.11 7.44 20.31
CA CYS A 324 -16.26 6.85 21.00
C CYS A 324 -16.28 7.37 22.46
N SER A 325 -17.45 7.77 22.96
CA SER A 325 -17.62 7.95 24.40
C SER A 325 -17.31 6.61 25.10
N PHE A 326 -16.93 6.62 26.39
CA PHE A 326 -16.68 5.37 27.13
C PHE A 326 -17.82 4.36 26.90
N LEU A 327 -19.07 4.83 26.97
CA LEU A 327 -20.28 4.04 26.73
C LEU A 327 -20.46 3.55 25.28
N SER A 328 -19.84 4.19 24.30
CA SER A 328 -19.85 3.76 22.89
C SER A 328 -18.84 2.66 22.58
N CYS A 329 -17.81 2.48 23.43
CA CYS A 329 -16.85 1.38 23.32
C CYS A 329 -17.34 0.06 23.93
N TYR A 330 -18.43 0.11 24.71
CA TYR A 330 -19.08 -1.06 25.29
C TYR A 330 -20.46 -1.23 24.65
N GLY A 331 -20.82 -2.48 24.33
CA GLY A 331 -22.02 -2.75 23.54
C GLY A 331 -23.28 -2.52 24.34
N ILE A 332 -23.91 -1.37 24.15
CA ILE A 332 -25.25 -1.13 24.69
C ILE A 332 -26.25 -1.92 23.83
N ARG A 333 -26.59 -3.13 24.28
CA ARG A 333 -27.44 -4.09 23.54
C ARG A 333 -28.92 -3.70 23.50
N GLN A 334 -29.34 -2.68 24.23
CA GLN A 334 -30.73 -2.26 24.40
C GLN A 334 -30.94 -0.80 23.98
N SER A 335 -32.19 -0.42 23.69
CA SER A 335 -32.54 0.96 23.32
C SER A 335 -32.00 1.96 24.35
N THR A 336 -31.59 3.14 23.89
CA THR A 336 -30.84 4.15 24.67
C THR A 336 -31.48 4.52 26.01
N PHE A 337 -32.80 4.36 26.17
CA PHE A 337 -33.51 4.65 27.42
C PHE A 337 -33.59 3.45 28.38
N ALA A 338 -33.77 2.23 27.87
CA ALA A 338 -33.95 1.04 28.71
C ALA A 338 -32.74 0.80 29.63
N VAL A 339 -31.56 1.10 29.11
CA VAL A 339 -30.22 1.01 29.72
C VAL A 339 -30.12 1.73 31.06
N PHE A 340 -30.84 2.83 31.25
CA PHE A 340 -30.83 3.59 32.50
C PHE A 340 -31.83 3.04 33.52
N THR A 341 -32.85 2.32 33.05
CA THR A 341 -33.93 1.79 33.89
C THR A 341 -33.74 0.33 34.28
N THR A 342 -32.98 -0.44 33.50
CA THR A 342 -32.74 -1.88 33.70
C THR A 342 -31.88 -2.28 34.90
N PRO A 343 -30.99 -1.45 35.47
CA PRO A 343 -30.20 -1.87 36.62
C PRO A 343 -31.04 -2.20 37.86
N PHE A 344 -32.29 -1.72 37.91
CA PHE A 344 -33.26 -2.10 38.92
C PHE A 344 -34.52 -2.62 38.27
N ASP A 345 -35.13 -3.64 38.88
CA ASP A 345 -36.42 -4.13 38.44
C ASP A 345 -37.52 -3.08 38.69
N LYS A 346 -38.67 -3.29 38.04
CA LYS A 346 -39.83 -2.40 38.16
C LYS A 346 -40.26 -2.21 39.63
N TYR A 347 -40.15 -3.27 40.44
CA TYR A 347 -40.57 -3.23 41.84
C TYR A 347 -39.62 -2.40 42.71
N THR A 348 -38.31 -2.51 42.49
CA THR A 348 -37.30 -1.69 43.19
C THR A 348 -37.52 -0.20 42.91
N TRP A 349 -37.79 0.18 41.66
CA TRP A 349 -38.13 1.57 41.32
C TRP A 349 -39.41 2.07 42.00
N ILE A 350 -40.45 1.23 42.06
CA ILE A 350 -41.69 1.54 42.79
C ILE A 350 -41.38 1.73 44.28
N CYS A 351 -40.60 0.83 44.90
CA CYS A 351 -40.22 0.94 46.31
C CYS A 351 -39.43 2.23 46.57
N ILE A 352 -38.42 2.56 45.75
CA ILE A 352 -37.63 3.81 45.87
C ILE A 352 -38.57 5.02 45.77
N SER A 353 -39.49 5.01 44.80
CA SER A 353 -40.46 6.10 44.59
C SER A 353 -41.42 6.25 45.76
N CYS A 354 -41.97 5.15 46.28
CA CYS A 354 -42.86 5.15 47.44
C CYS A 354 -42.15 5.69 48.69
N VAL A 355 -40.91 5.26 48.95
CA VAL A 355 -40.10 5.75 50.08
C VAL A 355 -39.81 7.24 49.91
N ALA A 356 -39.43 7.69 48.71
CA ALA A 356 -39.17 9.09 48.43
C ALA A 356 -40.41 9.96 48.63
N ILE A 357 -41.59 9.52 48.16
CA ILE A 357 -42.87 10.23 48.34
C ILE A 357 -43.27 10.25 49.82
N ALA A 358 -43.18 9.13 50.53
CA ALA A 358 -43.52 9.07 51.95
C ALA A 358 -42.64 10.03 52.78
N LEU A 359 -41.35 10.11 52.46
CA LEU A 359 -40.43 11.08 53.05
C LEU A 359 -40.79 12.51 52.67
N LEU A 360 -41.09 12.77 51.39
CA LEU A 360 -41.48 14.10 50.91
C LEU A 360 -42.73 14.62 51.65
N VAL A 361 -43.78 13.80 51.77
CA VAL A 361 -45.03 14.15 52.47
C VAL A 361 -44.78 14.36 53.97
N SER A 362 -43.98 13.49 54.58
CA SER A 362 -43.59 13.59 55.99
C SER A 362 -42.78 14.85 56.28
N CYS A 363 -41.92 15.26 55.35
CA CYS A 363 -41.12 16.47 55.45
C CYS A 363 -41.96 17.74 55.20
N ILE A 364 -42.78 17.77 54.15
CA ILE A 364 -43.61 18.94 53.77
C ILE A 364 -44.54 19.36 54.91
N SER A 365 -45.17 18.38 55.56
CA SER A 365 -46.07 18.65 56.71
C SER A 365 -45.37 19.32 57.90
N ARG A 366 -44.03 19.34 57.93
CA ARG A 366 -43.22 19.86 59.06
C ARG A 366 -42.29 21.02 58.70
N ILE A 367 -42.36 21.56 57.48
CA ILE A 367 -41.47 22.64 56.98
C ILE A 367 -41.55 23.94 57.80
N LYS A 368 -42.65 24.19 58.52
CA LYS A 368 -42.80 25.42 59.33
C LYS A 368 -41.94 25.46 60.61
N THR A 369 -41.23 24.38 60.96
CA THR A 369 -40.43 24.31 62.19
C THR A 369 -39.02 23.80 61.89
N VAL A 370 -38.02 24.40 62.53
CA VAL A 370 -36.62 23.94 62.55
C VAL A 370 -36.60 22.42 62.75
N ILE A 371 -35.85 21.70 61.89
CA ILE A 371 -35.82 20.24 61.81
C ILE A 371 -35.79 19.65 63.24
N PRO A 372 -36.83 18.94 63.68
CA PRO A 372 -36.87 18.35 65.01
C PRO A 372 -35.65 17.46 65.20
N SER A 373 -34.94 17.62 66.33
CA SER A 373 -33.76 16.80 66.67
C SER A 373 -34.04 15.29 66.58
N ARG A 374 -35.30 14.88 66.76
CA ARG A 374 -35.78 13.50 66.63
C ARG A 374 -35.81 12.95 65.19
N LEU A 375 -35.82 13.78 64.16
CA LEU A 375 -35.80 13.35 62.74
C LEU A 375 -34.38 13.23 62.16
N ARG A 376 -33.37 13.77 62.86
CA ARG A 376 -31.96 13.69 62.46
C ARG A 376 -31.47 12.26 62.18
N PRO A 377 -31.74 11.22 62.99
CA PRO A 377 -31.30 9.86 62.68
C PRO A 377 -31.97 9.27 61.43
N ILE A 378 -33.25 9.60 61.19
CA ILE A 378 -33.99 9.14 60.01
C ILE A 378 -33.40 9.74 58.73
N MET A 379 -33.03 11.03 58.77
CA MET A 379 -32.36 11.68 57.64
C MET A 379 -31.00 11.06 57.35
N TRP A 380 -30.18 10.76 58.36
CA TRP A 380 -28.90 10.10 58.17
C TRP A 380 -29.04 8.69 57.61
N LEU A 381 -30.01 7.92 58.11
CA LEU A 381 -30.32 6.60 57.57
C LEU A 381 -30.71 6.69 56.10
N TRP A 382 -31.54 7.67 55.73
CA TRP A 382 -31.92 7.89 54.33
C TRP A 382 -30.72 8.25 53.43
N VAL A 383 -29.81 9.10 53.90
CA VAL A 383 -28.57 9.42 53.16
C VAL A 383 -27.72 8.17 52.97
N LEU A 384 -27.53 7.35 54.01
CA LEU A 384 -26.80 6.09 53.92
C LEU A 384 -27.46 5.10 52.96
N CYS A 385 -28.78 4.94 53.01
CA CYS A 385 -29.51 4.12 52.06
C CYS A 385 -29.37 4.64 50.62
N SER A 386 -29.41 5.96 50.41
CA SER A 386 -29.25 6.56 49.08
C SER A 386 -27.84 6.34 48.52
N LEU A 387 -26.81 6.41 49.36
CA LEU A 387 -25.43 6.08 48.99
C LEU A 387 -25.30 4.60 48.62
N ALA A 388 -25.89 3.69 49.42
CA ALA A 388 -25.88 2.26 49.13
C ALA A 388 -26.59 1.95 47.81
N ILE A 389 -27.80 2.48 47.59
CA ILE A 389 -28.56 2.31 46.34
C ILE A 389 -27.77 2.83 45.14
N THR A 390 -27.10 3.98 45.28
CA THR A 390 -26.26 4.53 44.20
C THR A 390 -25.05 3.65 43.89
N ALA A 391 -24.43 3.06 44.92
CA ALA A 391 -23.33 2.12 44.73
C ALA A 391 -23.78 0.83 44.02
N PHE A 392 -24.89 0.24 44.47
CA PHE A 392 -25.50 -0.93 43.84
C PHE A 392 -25.91 -0.66 42.38
N TYR A 393 -26.53 0.50 42.11
CA TYR A 393 -26.89 0.90 40.76
C TYR A 393 -25.66 0.93 39.85
N LYS A 394 -24.55 1.54 40.32
CA LYS A 394 -23.31 1.59 39.55
C LYS A 394 -22.74 0.21 39.29
N GLU A 395 -22.71 -0.66 40.31
CA GLU A 395 -22.16 -2.01 40.19
C GLU A 395 -22.95 -2.85 39.18
N ILE A 396 -24.28 -2.88 39.30
CA ILE A 396 -25.15 -3.61 38.38
C ILE A 396 -25.07 -3.03 36.97
N PHE A 397 -25.07 -1.69 36.84
CA PHE A 397 -24.88 -1.03 35.56
C PHE A 397 -23.55 -1.46 34.92
N THR A 398 -22.45 -1.50 35.67
CA THR A 398 -21.15 -1.94 35.13
C THR A 398 -21.06 -3.44 34.85
N ALA A 399 -21.76 -4.29 35.60
CA ALA A 399 -21.66 -5.74 35.45
C ALA A 399 -22.58 -6.28 34.34
N GLU A 400 -23.82 -5.77 34.26
CA GLU A 400 -24.86 -6.31 33.39
C GLU A 400 -25.08 -5.50 32.12
N VAL A 401 -24.91 -4.17 32.19
CA VAL A 401 -25.18 -3.28 31.06
C VAL A 401 -23.93 -3.10 30.20
N ILE A 402 -22.76 -3.11 30.82
CA ILE A 402 -21.46 -2.95 30.15
C ILE A 402 -20.89 -4.34 29.83
N HIS A 403 -21.40 -4.98 28.77
CA HIS A 403 -20.69 -6.12 28.19
C HIS A 403 -19.53 -5.63 27.31
N PRO A 404 -18.31 -6.19 27.46
CA PRO A 404 -17.25 -5.96 26.49
C PRO A 404 -17.75 -6.46 25.13
N PHE A 405 -17.68 -5.62 24.09
CA PHE A 405 -17.91 -6.09 22.73
C PHE A 405 -16.99 -7.28 22.43
N GLU A 406 -17.50 -8.27 21.68
CA GLU A 406 -16.63 -9.15 20.91
C GLU A 406 -15.74 -8.25 20.03
N ARG A 407 -14.46 -8.19 20.38
CA ARG A 407 -13.48 -7.29 19.74
C ARG A 407 -12.97 -7.81 18.40
N THR A 408 -13.63 -8.80 17.82
CA THR A 408 -13.32 -9.24 16.46
C THR A 408 -13.96 -8.25 15.49
N PRO A 409 -13.18 -7.40 14.80
CA PRO A 409 -13.74 -6.58 13.74
C PRO A 409 -14.48 -7.48 12.74
N THR A 410 -15.67 -7.07 12.31
CA THR A 410 -16.44 -7.83 11.29
C THR A 410 -15.81 -7.75 9.90
N TRP A 411 -14.78 -6.92 9.74
CA TRP A 411 -14.01 -6.74 8.52
C TRP A 411 -12.68 -7.47 8.66
N ASN A 412 -12.35 -8.26 7.65
CA ASN A 412 -11.05 -8.92 7.55
C ASN A 412 -10.11 -8.14 6.62
N TYR A 413 -10.68 -7.31 5.74
CA TYR A 413 -9.93 -6.56 4.74
C TYR A 413 -10.37 -5.10 4.69
N ILE A 414 -9.46 -4.22 4.27
CA ILE A 414 -9.69 -2.77 4.21
C ILE A 414 -10.83 -2.36 3.26
N TYR A 415 -11.13 -3.19 2.26
CA TYR A 415 -12.21 -2.96 1.29
C TYR A 415 -13.60 -3.28 1.85
N ASP A 416 -13.71 -4.07 2.93
CA ASP A 416 -14.99 -4.34 3.59
C ASP A 416 -15.59 -3.07 4.23
N LEU A 417 -14.75 -2.04 4.43
CA LEU A 417 -15.15 -0.74 4.98
C LEU A 417 -15.98 0.10 4.00
N GLU A 418 -15.89 -0.14 2.69
CA GLU A 418 -16.68 0.58 1.68
C GLU A 418 -18.19 0.32 1.85
N LYS A 419 -18.55 -0.93 2.19
CA LYS A 419 -19.95 -1.33 2.48
C LYS A 419 -20.52 -0.69 3.73
N LEU A 420 -19.66 -0.18 4.61
CA LEU A 420 -20.03 0.56 5.81
C LEU A 420 -20.10 2.09 5.57
N GLY A 421 -20.02 2.52 4.31
CA GLY A 421 -20.15 3.92 3.92
C GLY A 421 -18.85 4.73 4.00
N PHE A 422 -17.70 4.09 4.22
CA PHE A 422 -16.41 4.76 4.12
C PHE A 422 -16.07 5.04 2.66
N LYS A 423 -15.75 6.30 2.37
CA LYS A 423 -15.32 6.76 1.05
C LYS A 423 -13.85 7.16 1.12
N PHE A 424 -13.08 6.75 0.11
CA PHE A 424 -11.69 7.14 -0.02
C PHE A 424 -11.61 8.56 -0.60
N PHE A 425 -10.98 9.49 0.15
CA PHE A 425 -10.77 10.86 -0.30
C PHE A 425 -9.28 11.10 -0.55
N PHE A 426 -8.97 11.66 -1.72
CA PHE A 426 -7.64 12.20 -2.02
C PHE A 426 -7.46 13.53 -1.30
N ALA A 427 -6.27 13.78 -0.76
CA ALA A 427 -5.92 15.04 -0.12
C ALA A 427 -5.73 16.15 -1.18
N ALA A 428 -6.84 16.70 -1.67
CA ALA A 428 -6.88 18.01 -2.32
C ALA A 428 -7.40 19.05 -1.32
N ASP A 429 -6.93 20.29 -1.39
CA ASP A 429 -7.45 21.36 -0.55
C ASP A 429 -8.87 21.71 -1.00
N TYR A 430 -9.86 21.11 -0.33
CA TYR A 430 -11.29 21.23 -0.67
C TYR A 430 -11.83 22.66 -0.62
N LYS A 431 -11.05 23.63 -0.11
CA LYS A 431 -11.44 25.04 -0.08
C LYS A 431 -11.25 25.76 -1.41
N GLU A 432 -10.41 25.24 -2.29
CA GLU A 432 -10.26 25.79 -3.62
C GLU A 432 -11.24 25.10 -4.56
N LYS A 433 -12.32 25.83 -4.89
CA LYS A 433 -13.34 25.45 -5.90
C LYS A 433 -12.70 24.94 -7.21
N ILE A 434 -11.49 25.40 -7.51
CA ILE A 434 -10.69 24.95 -8.64
C ILE A 434 -10.44 23.44 -8.64
N TYR A 435 -10.22 22.79 -7.50
CA TYR A 435 -9.98 21.34 -7.45
C TYR A 435 -11.27 20.53 -7.59
N GLU A 436 -12.39 21.03 -7.05
CA GLU A 436 -13.71 20.44 -7.30
C GLU A 436 -14.10 20.56 -8.78
N ASP A 437 -13.90 21.75 -9.37
CA ASP A 437 -14.17 22.00 -10.79
C ASP A 437 -13.21 21.17 -11.68
N MET A 438 -11.95 21.00 -11.28
CA MET A 438 -10.98 20.13 -11.98
C MET A 438 -11.39 18.66 -11.89
N TYR A 439 -11.81 18.19 -10.71
CA TYR A 439 -12.29 16.81 -10.52
C TYR A 439 -13.57 16.55 -11.30
N ALA A 440 -14.55 17.45 -11.22
CA ALA A 440 -15.83 17.35 -11.92
C ALA A 440 -15.66 17.37 -13.46
N ASN A 441 -14.67 18.12 -13.95
CA ASN A 441 -14.40 18.24 -15.39
C ASN A 441 -13.33 17.27 -15.91
N GLY A 442 -12.75 16.41 -15.04
CA GLY A 442 -11.65 15.51 -15.42
C GLY A 442 -10.37 16.23 -15.84
N THR A 443 -10.19 17.48 -15.45
CA THR A 443 -9.03 18.31 -15.81
C THR A 443 -7.90 18.09 -14.79
N PRO A 444 -6.70 17.64 -15.17
CA PRO A 444 -5.60 17.49 -14.23
C PRO A 444 -5.10 18.87 -13.73
N PRO A 445 -4.65 18.98 -12.46
CA PRO A 445 -4.06 20.20 -11.95
C PRO A 445 -2.80 20.56 -12.75
N ARG A 446 -2.71 21.83 -13.18
CA ARG A 446 -1.49 22.38 -13.78
C ARG A 446 -0.56 22.79 -12.64
N TYR A 447 0.59 22.13 -12.54
CA TYR A 447 1.70 22.55 -11.67
C TYR A 447 2.51 23.66 -12.31
#